data_AF-A0A3S0GIW5-F1
#
_entry.id   AF-A0A3S0GIW5-F1
#
_cell.length_a   1.000
_cell.length_b   1.000
_cell.length_c   1.000
_cell.angle_alpha   90.00
_cell.angle_beta   90.00
_cell.angle_gamma   90.00
#
_symmetry.space_group_name_H-M   'P 1'
#
loop_
_entity.id
_entity.type
_entity.pdbx_description
1 polymer ?
#
loop_
_entity_poly.entity_id
_entity_poly.type
_entity_poly.pdbx_seq_one_letter_code
_entity_poly.pdbx_strand_id
1 'polypeptide(L)'
;MLEPWRTGKFIRIENEAPATRRFFIEIPEVEKFDFEPGQFVTLDLPIHEQKNKRWRSYSIASAPNGTNIIELVIVLLEGGAGTTYLFNEVKAGTEVLLRGPQGKFTLPETLDKDIFLICTGTGIAPFHSMVSYLKDHPKEHKNIYLLFGCRTKEDLLYYDELKEIESALPNFHYIPTLSRQQWEGKSGYVHKLYEEILKDGLPDGANVAEIHPAHFYLCGWKNMIDEARQRIAAMGYDKKSVHLELYG
;
A
#
# COMPACT_ATOMS: atom_id res chain seq x y z
N MET A 1 0.34 19.27 -15.17
CA MET A 1 0.31 18.78 -16.57
C MET A 1 0.21 17.25 -16.48
N LEU A 2 -0.44 16.56 -17.41
CA LEU A 2 -0.44 15.09 -17.38
C LEU A 2 0.95 14.59 -17.76
N GLU A 3 1.51 13.68 -16.97
CA GLU A 3 2.79 13.03 -17.30
C GLU A 3 2.72 12.34 -18.67
N PRO A 4 3.81 12.35 -19.46
CA PRO A 4 3.85 11.68 -20.74
C PRO A 4 3.75 10.16 -20.57
N TRP A 5 3.32 9.48 -21.63
CA TRP A 5 3.52 8.04 -21.73
C TRP A 5 5.00 7.76 -22.00
N ARG A 6 5.55 6.77 -21.30
CA ARG A 6 6.92 6.31 -21.42
C ARG A 6 6.95 4.80 -21.64
N THR A 7 8.00 4.32 -22.27
CA THR A 7 8.28 2.90 -22.41
C THR A 7 8.93 2.40 -21.12
N GLY A 8 8.27 1.45 -20.47
CA GLY A 8 8.82 0.66 -19.38
C GLY A 8 9.20 -0.74 -19.88
N LYS A 9 10.14 -1.37 -19.20
CA LYS A 9 10.59 -2.73 -19.48
C LYS A 9 10.55 -3.56 -18.21
N PHE A 10 9.83 -4.67 -18.21
CA PHE A 10 9.87 -5.62 -17.10
C PHE A 10 11.26 -6.25 -17.04
N ILE A 11 12.00 -6.03 -15.95
CA ILE A 11 13.37 -6.54 -15.79
C ILE A 11 13.44 -7.75 -14.85
N ARG A 12 12.49 -7.87 -13.93
CA ARG A 12 12.42 -8.95 -12.94
C ARG A 12 10.98 -9.19 -12.52
N ILE A 13 10.62 -10.45 -12.30
CA ILE A 13 9.30 -10.88 -11.82
C ILE A 13 9.51 -11.94 -10.76
N GLU A 14 8.87 -11.76 -9.61
CA GLU A 14 9.02 -12.64 -8.44
C GLU A 14 7.65 -13.05 -7.91
N ASN A 15 7.53 -14.30 -7.44
CA ASN A 15 6.34 -14.73 -6.72
C ASN A 15 6.45 -14.25 -5.28
N GLU A 16 5.45 -13.50 -4.82
CA GLU A 16 5.40 -12.95 -3.46
C GLU A 16 4.47 -13.79 -2.56
N ALA A 17 3.35 -14.24 -3.12
CA ALA A 17 2.39 -15.13 -2.47
C ALA A 17 1.72 -16.02 -3.55
N PRO A 18 0.92 -17.05 -3.19
CA PRO A 18 0.38 -18.00 -4.16
C PRO A 18 -0.33 -17.37 -5.37
N ALA A 19 -1.00 -16.24 -5.18
CA ALA A 19 -1.69 -15.49 -6.24
C ALA A 19 -1.11 -14.10 -6.50
N THR A 20 0.06 -13.75 -5.93
CA THR A 20 0.60 -12.39 -5.99
C THR A 20 2.04 -12.40 -6.49
N ARG A 21 2.36 -11.48 -7.40
CA ARG A 21 3.71 -11.31 -7.95
C ARG A 21 4.19 -9.87 -7.81
N ARG A 22 5.51 -9.73 -7.67
CA ARG A 22 6.23 -8.46 -7.77
C ARG A 22 6.78 -8.30 -9.18
N PHE A 23 6.57 -7.13 -9.77
CA PHE A 23 7.01 -6.78 -11.12
C PHE A 23 7.91 -5.56 -11.03
N PHE A 24 9.17 -5.72 -11.45
CA PHE A 24 10.14 -4.63 -11.48
C PHE A 24 10.22 -4.09 -12.90
N ILE A 25 9.99 -2.79 -13.05
CA ILE A 25 9.92 -2.11 -14.33
C ILE A 25 11.01 -1.03 -14.37
N GLU A 26 11.94 -1.17 -15.30
CA GLU A 26 12.89 -0.11 -15.66
C GLU A 26 12.22 0.86 -16.64
N ILE A 27 12.54 2.16 -16.53
CA ILE A 27 12.01 3.22 -17.39
C ILE A 27 13.19 3.89 -18.11
N PRO A 28 13.68 3.33 -19.24
CA PRO A 28 14.96 3.74 -19.84
C PRO A 28 15.00 5.16 -20.38
N GLU A 29 13.84 5.78 -20.59
CA GLU A 29 13.71 7.16 -21.09
C GLU A 29 14.08 8.23 -20.04
N VAL A 30 14.31 7.83 -18.78
CA VAL A 30 14.76 8.72 -17.70
C VAL A 30 15.89 8.08 -16.91
N GLU A 31 16.83 8.89 -16.41
CA GLU A 31 17.89 8.42 -15.51
C GLU A 31 17.33 8.05 -14.13
N LYS A 32 16.34 8.83 -13.68
CA LYS A 32 15.64 8.66 -12.41
C LYS A 32 14.14 8.84 -12.62
N PHE A 33 13.35 8.00 -11.98
CA PHE A 33 11.90 8.15 -11.93
C PHE A 33 11.50 8.71 -10.57
N ASP A 34 11.28 10.02 -10.51
CA ASP A 34 10.86 10.72 -9.31
C ASP A 34 9.37 10.54 -9.03
N PHE A 35 9.02 10.20 -7.79
CA PHE A 35 7.63 10.09 -7.30
C PHE A 35 7.57 10.24 -5.79
N GLU A 36 6.39 10.57 -5.27
CA GLU A 36 6.11 10.55 -3.84
C GLU A 36 5.58 9.17 -3.41
N PRO A 37 6.04 8.60 -2.28
CA PRO A 37 5.53 7.33 -1.78
C PRO A 37 4.02 7.32 -1.60
N GLY A 38 3.37 6.32 -2.21
CA GLY A 38 1.91 6.22 -2.29
C GLY A 38 1.31 6.61 -3.64
N GLN A 39 2.10 7.16 -4.56
CA GLN A 39 1.67 7.38 -5.94
C GLN A 39 1.63 6.08 -6.77
N PHE A 40 0.94 6.15 -7.91
CA PHE A 40 0.74 5.03 -8.83
C PHE A 40 1.19 5.33 -10.26
N VAL A 41 1.35 4.28 -11.06
CA VAL A 41 1.48 4.36 -12.52
C VAL A 41 0.29 3.70 -13.19
N THR A 42 -0.05 4.18 -14.40
CA THR A 42 -1.05 3.54 -15.27
C THR A 42 -0.32 2.82 -16.39
N LEU A 43 -0.53 1.51 -16.52
CA LEU A 43 -0.03 0.68 -17.61
C LEU A 43 -1.05 0.60 -18.75
N ASP A 44 -0.59 0.60 -20.00
CA ASP A 44 -1.41 0.38 -21.19
C ASP A 44 -1.25 -1.06 -21.73
N LEU A 45 -2.03 -2.00 -21.20
CA LEU A 45 -1.89 -3.43 -21.49
C LEU A 45 -2.60 -3.81 -22.80
N PRO A 46 -2.05 -4.69 -23.66
CA PRO A 46 -2.66 -5.09 -24.94
C PRO A 46 -3.81 -6.09 -24.77
N ILE A 47 -4.81 -5.74 -23.95
CA ILE A 47 -5.91 -6.61 -23.51
C ILE A 47 -7.26 -6.27 -24.16
N HIS A 48 -7.30 -5.22 -24.98
CA HIS A 48 -8.52 -4.75 -25.65
C HIS A 48 -8.15 -3.82 -26.84
N GLU A 49 -8.98 -3.72 -27.88
CA GLU A 49 -8.70 -2.84 -29.04
C GLU A 49 -8.76 -1.34 -28.67
N GLN A 50 -9.79 -0.93 -27.93
CA GLN A 50 -9.95 0.43 -27.41
C GLN A 50 -8.96 0.74 -26.25
N LYS A 51 -8.12 1.77 -26.42
CA LYS A 51 -7.07 2.18 -25.45
C LYS A 51 -7.59 2.44 -24.04
N ASN A 52 -8.72 3.14 -23.87
CA ASN A 52 -9.27 3.42 -22.54
C ASN A 52 -9.66 2.16 -21.75
N LYS A 53 -9.93 1.03 -22.41
CA LYS A 53 -10.24 -0.26 -21.77
C LYS A 53 -9.00 -1.10 -21.46
N ARG A 54 -7.84 -0.71 -21.99
CA ARG A 54 -6.53 -1.34 -21.77
C ARG A 54 -5.83 -0.88 -20.49
N TRP A 55 -6.16 0.32 -20.02
CA TRP A 55 -5.44 0.97 -18.94
C TRP A 55 -5.72 0.35 -17.57
N ARG A 56 -4.67 0.05 -16.81
CA ARG A 56 -4.76 -0.41 -15.42
C ARG A 56 -3.76 0.36 -14.56
N SER A 57 -4.24 0.85 -13.42
CA SER A 57 -3.41 1.59 -12.47
C SER A 57 -2.93 0.68 -11.35
N TYR A 58 -1.66 0.82 -10.98
CA TYR A 58 -1.03 0.07 -9.91
C TYR A 58 -0.14 1.01 -9.10
N SER A 59 -0.32 1.00 -7.79
CA SER A 59 0.52 1.78 -6.87
C SER A 59 1.95 1.27 -6.88
N ILE A 60 2.88 2.21 -6.82
CA ILE A 60 4.30 1.89 -6.77
C ILE A 60 4.59 1.37 -5.37
N ALA A 61 5.05 0.13 -5.29
CA ALA A 61 5.33 -0.56 -4.04
C ALA A 61 6.73 -0.25 -3.50
N SER A 62 7.69 0.05 -4.37
CA SER A 62 9.03 0.46 -3.97
C SER A 62 9.06 1.91 -3.46
N ALA A 63 10.00 2.24 -2.59
CA ALA A 63 10.34 3.63 -2.30
C ALA A 63 11.09 4.27 -3.49
N PRO A 64 11.00 5.60 -3.69
CA PRO A 64 11.88 6.31 -4.61
C PRO A 64 13.32 6.23 -4.09
N ASN A 65 14.22 5.67 -4.88
CA ASN A 65 15.57 5.29 -4.45
C ASN A 65 16.69 5.88 -5.33
N GLY A 66 16.40 6.92 -6.12
CA GLY A 66 17.39 7.49 -7.03
C GLY A 66 17.53 6.79 -8.37
N THR A 67 16.80 5.70 -8.61
CA THR A 67 16.85 4.95 -9.87
C THR A 67 15.63 5.22 -10.76
N ASN A 68 15.62 4.65 -11.96
CA ASN A 68 14.48 4.61 -12.86
C ASN A 68 13.73 3.26 -12.82
N ILE A 69 13.92 2.49 -11.75
CA ILE A 69 13.27 1.19 -11.54
C ILE A 69 12.19 1.36 -10.47
N ILE A 70 10.97 0.93 -10.81
CA ILE A 70 9.84 0.85 -9.88
C ILE A 70 9.42 -0.60 -9.67
N GLU A 71 8.86 -0.88 -8.52
CA GLU A 71 8.23 -2.15 -8.19
C GLU A 71 6.71 -2.00 -8.14
N LEU A 72 5.98 -2.94 -8.73
CA LEU A 72 4.54 -3.11 -8.56
C LEU A 72 4.27 -4.48 -7.93
N VAL A 73 3.28 -4.56 -7.03
CA VAL A 73 2.79 -5.83 -6.47
C VAL A 73 1.35 -6.05 -6.88
N ILE A 74 1.11 -7.17 -7.57
CA ILE A 74 -0.13 -7.40 -8.30
C ILE A 74 -0.65 -8.79 -7.97
N VAL A 75 -1.93 -8.84 -7.54
CA VAL A 75 -2.67 -10.08 -7.31
C VAL A 75 -3.37 -10.50 -8.60
N LEU A 76 -3.35 -11.80 -8.89
CA LEU A 76 -4.13 -12.37 -9.97
C LEU A 76 -5.61 -12.35 -9.59
N LEU A 77 -6.37 -11.50 -10.29
CA LEU A 77 -7.82 -11.49 -10.18
C LEU A 77 -8.41 -12.48 -11.20
N GLU A 78 -9.20 -13.44 -10.71
CA GLU A 78 -9.93 -14.38 -11.57
C GLU A 78 -10.87 -13.61 -12.50
N GLY A 79 -10.79 -13.88 -13.81
CA GLY A 79 -11.53 -13.14 -14.84
C GLY A 79 -10.99 -11.73 -15.15
N GLY A 80 -9.95 -11.26 -14.46
CA GLY A 80 -9.35 -9.95 -14.66
C GLY A 80 -8.38 -9.92 -15.84
N ALA A 81 -8.81 -9.39 -16.99
CA ALA A 81 -8.01 -9.38 -18.22
C ALA A 81 -6.59 -8.79 -18.05
N GLY A 82 -6.43 -7.72 -17.26
CA GLY A 82 -5.13 -7.09 -17.03
C GLY A 82 -4.17 -7.98 -16.23
N THR A 83 -4.63 -8.53 -15.10
CA THR A 83 -3.81 -9.40 -14.26
C THR A 83 -3.54 -10.74 -14.93
N THR A 84 -4.49 -11.28 -15.69
CA THR A 84 -4.28 -12.48 -16.51
C THR A 84 -3.18 -12.27 -17.54
N TYR A 85 -3.17 -11.15 -18.26
CA TYR A 85 -2.10 -10.82 -19.20
C TYR A 85 -0.74 -10.70 -18.50
N LEU A 86 -0.67 -9.97 -17.39
CA LEU A 86 0.56 -9.80 -16.61
C LEU A 86 1.12 -11.13 -16.09
N PHE A 87 0.26 -12.10 -15.77
CA PHE A 87 0.70 -13.38 -15.21
C PHE A 87 1.06 -14.43 -16.27
N ASN A 88 0.43 -14.38 -17.44
CA ASN A 88 0.56 -15.42 -18.47
C ASN A 88 1.50 -15.02 -19.62
N GLU A 89 1.52 -13.73 -19.98
CA GLU A 89 2.19 -13.26 -21.21
C GLU A 89 3.45 -12.44 -20.93
N VAL A 90 3.53 -11.79 -19.76
CA VAL A 90 4.66 -10.93 -19.39
C VAL A 90 5.82 -11.74 -18.83
N LYS A 91 7.01 -11.46 -19.33
CA LYS A 91 8.29 -12.01 -18.86
C LYS A 91 9.35 -10.91 -18.81
N ALA A 92 10.50 -11.20 -18.19
CA ALA A 92 11.63 -10.29 -18.26
C ALA A 92 11.99 -9.97 -19.73
N GLY A 93 12.18 -8.69 -20.03
CA GLY A 93 12.37 -8.16 -21.37
C GLY A 93 11.11 -7.64 -22.05
N THR A 94 9.91 -7.98 -21.58
CA THR A 94 8.65 -7.46 -22.14
C THR A 94 8.56 -5.94 -21.93
N GLU A 95 8.19 -5.20 -22.97
CA GLU A 95 7.93 -3.76 -22.91
C GLU A 95 6.47 -3.46 -22.59
N VAL A 96 6.23 -2.35 -21.92
CA VAL A 96 4.89 -1.84 -21.60
C VAL A 96 4.90 -0.31 -21.65
N LEU A 97 3.85 0.29 -22.21
CA LEU A 97 3.67 1.72 -22.06
C LEU A 97 3.10 2.01 -20.67
N LEU A 98 3.72 2.95 -19.96
CA LEU A 98 3.26 3.41 -18.67
C LEU A 98 3.21 4.93 -18.60
N ARG A 99 2.40 5.44 -17.68
CA ARG A 99 2.27 6.87 -17.42
C ARG A 99 2.17 7.13 -15.92
N GLY A 100 2.96 8.08 -15.45
CA GLY A 100 3.00 8.49 -14.06
C GLY A 100 4.31 9.18 -13.72
N PRO A 101 4.53 9.45 -12.42
CA PRO A 101 3.63 9.09 -11.32
C PRO A 101 2.32 9.89 -11.31
N GLN A 102 1.30 9.34 -10.66
CA GLN A 102 -0.01 9.97 -10.47
C GLN A 102 -0.54 9.67 -9.06
N GLY A 103 -1.51 10.47 -8.60
CA GLY A 103 -2.15 10.29 -7.30
C GLY A 103 -1.66 11.27 -6.24
N LYS A 104 -2.43 11.35 -5.15
CA LYS A 104 -2.20 12.21 -3.98
C LYS A 104 -2.35 11.45 -2.66
N PHE A 105 -2.31 10.12 -2.71
CA PHE A 105 -2.42 9.26 -1.54
C PHE A 105 -1.06 9.16 -0.85
N THR A 106 -0.54 10.30 -0.40
CA THR A 106 0.80 10.46 0.16
C THR A 106 0.72 10.87 1.64
N LEU A 107 1.79 10.62 2.39
CA LEU A 107 1.88 11.06 3.79
C LEU A 107 1.91 12.58 3.89
N PRO A 108 1.41 13.18 4.99
CA PRO A 108 1.50 14.63 5.16
C PRO A 108 2.97 15.04 5.33
N GLU A 109 3.26 16.29 4.97
CA GLU A 109 4.61 16.82 5.14
C GLU A 109 5.05 16.78 6.60
N THR A 110 4.16 17.06 7.56
CA THR A 110 4.48 16.94 8.99
C THR A 110 3.80 15.70 9.57
N LEU A 111 4.56 14.87 10.29
CA LEU A 111 4.11 13.60 10.88
C LEU A 111 3.89 13.75 12.40
N ASP A 112 3.15 14.79 12.81
CA ASP A 112 2.94 15.20 14.21
C ASP A 112 1.79 14.46 14.92
N LYS A 113 1.15 13.51 14.25
CA LYS A 113 0.03 12.69 14.74
C LYS A 113 0.29 11.22 14.47
N ASP A 114 -0.38 10.36 15.21
CA ASP A 114 -0.33 8.93 14.93
C ASP A 114 -0.93 8.64 13.55
N ILE A 115 -0.32 7.70 12.83
CA ILE A 115 -0.73 7.33 11.48
C ILE A 115 -1.08 5.84 11.47
N PHE A 116 -2.32 5.52 11.10
CA PHE A 116 -2.79 4.16 10.92
C PHE A 116 -2.86 3.85 9.42
N LEU A 117 -1.94 3.02 8.95
CA LEU A 117 -1.92 2.46 7.60
C LEU A 117 -2.67 1.13 7.63
N ILE A 118 -3.89 1.07 7.09
CA ILE A 118 -4.80 -0.07 7.24
C ILE A 118 -5.06 -0.69 5.87
N CYS A 119 -4.61 -1.94 5.68
CA CYS A 119 -4.71 -2.60 4.38
C CYS A 119 -5.13 -4.06 4.40
N THR A 120 -5.53 -4.52 3.22
CA THR A 120 -5.72 -5.94 2.87
C THR A 120 -5.22 -6.21 1.44
N GLY A 121 -4.74 -7.42 1.17
CA GLY A 121 -4.19 -7.81 -0.13
C GLY A 121 -3.08 -6.88 -0.64
N THR A 122 -3.06 -6.59 -1.94
CA THR A 122 -2.10 -5.66 -2.56
C THR A 122 -2.34 -4.19 -2.18
N GLY A 123 -3.33 -3.89 -1.35
CA GLY A 123 -3.47 -2.57 -0.72
C GLY A 123 -2.28 -2.18 0.15
N ILE A 124 -1.38 -3.11 0.47
CA ILE A 124 -0.11 -2.83 1.15
C ILE A 124 0.89 -2.05 0.29
N ALA A 125 0.77 -2.08 -1.04
CA ALA A 125 1.72 -1.47 -1.98
C ALA A 125 2.10 -0.01 -1.63
N PRO A 126 1.14 0.94 -1.53
CA PRO A 126 1.49 2.32 -1.19
C PRO A 126 2.14 2.43 0.19
N PHE A 127 1.75 1.58 1.15
CA PHE A 127 2.26 1.63 2.52
C PHE A 127 3.67 1.09 2.62
N HIS A 128 3.99 0.02 1.89
CA HIS A 128 5.35 -0.47 1.73
C HIS A 128 6.26 0.65 1.20
N SER A 129 5.85 1.32 0.12
CA SER A 129 6.58 2.47 -0.43
C SER A 129 6.83 3.57 0.61
N MET A 130 5.81 3.93 1.39
CA MET A 130 5.90 4.96 2.44
C MET A 130 6.89 4.58 3.54
N VAL A 131 6.78 3.39 4.11
CA VAL A 131 7.60 2.99 5.27
C VAL A 131 9.03 2.65 4.86
N SER A 132 9.23 2.07 3.66
CA SER A 132 10.57 1.90 3.08
C SER A 132 11.25 3.25 2.84
N TYR A 133 10.51 4.25 2.36
CA TYR A 133 11.06 5.59 2.17
C TYR A 133 11.46 6.25 3.49
N LEU A 134 10.61 6.15 4.52
CA LEU A 134 10.91 6.69 5.86
C LEU A 134 12.08 5.99 6.54
N LYS A 135 12.27 4.69 6.31
CA LYS A 135 13.46 3.96 6.79
C LYS A 135 14.75 4.56 6.21
N ASP A 136 14.76 4.85 4.90
CA ASP A 136 15.96 5.33 4.21
C ASP A 136 16.13 6.86 4.30
N HIS A 137 15.05 7.58 4.60
CA HIS A 137 15.02 9.03 4.80
C HIS A 137 14.33 9.36 6.14
N PRO A 138 15.00 9.12 7.28
CA PRO A 138 14.39 9.29 8.59
C PRO A 138 13.85 10.70 8.80
N LYS A 139 12.62 10.77 9.30
CA LYS A 139 11.92 12.00 9.66
C LYS A 139 11.37 11.87 11.08
N GLU A 140 11.28 12.97 11.82
CA GLU A 140 10.58 12.95 13.10
C GLU A 140 9.09 12.63 12.87
N HIS A 141 8.59 11.62 13.58
CA HIS A 141 7.20 11.20 13.50
C HIS A 141 6.70 10.64 14.84
N LYS A 142 5.38 10.70 15.05
CA LYS A 142 4.67 9.95 16.11
C LYS A 142 4.56 8.47 15.74
N ASN A 143 3.62 7.71 16.32
CA ASN A 143 3.52 6.30 15.99
C ASN A 143 2.98 6.11 14.56
N ILE A 144 3.56 5.16 13.84
CA ILE A 144 3.04 4.70 12.55
C ILE A 144 2.68 3.22 12.73
N TYR A 145 1.40 2.90 12.61
CA TYR A 145 0.87 1.53 12.73
C TYR A 145 0.48 1.02 11.35
N LEU A 146 1.19 0.01 10.84
CA LEU A 146 0.77 -0.73 9.65
C LEU A 146 -0.03 -1.98 10.04
N LEU A 147 -1.35 -1.89 9.87
CA LEU A 147 -2.30 -2.94 10.19
C LEU A 147 -2.67 -3.71 8.92
N PHE A 148 -2.19 -4.95 8.80
CA PHE A 148 -2.36 -5.73 7.58
C PHE A 148 -3.24 -6.96 7.79
N GLY A 149 -4.42 -6.97 7.17
CA GLY A 149 -5.37 -8.07 7.27
C GLY A 149 -5.21 -9.11 6.16
N CYS A 150 -4.91 -10.34 6.54
CA CYS A 150 -4.77 -11.50 5.66
C CYS A 150 -5.67 -12.66 6.10
N ARG A 151 -5.83 -13.69 5.24
CA ARG A 151 -6.57 -14.90 5.64
C ARG A 151 -5.64 -15.84 6.39
N THR A 152 -4.49 -16.12 5.81
CA THR A 152 -3.48 -17.06 6.29
C THR A 152 -2.08 -16.43 6.20
N LYS A 153 -1.08 -17.10 6.79
CA LYS A 153 0.31 -16.60 6.84
C LYS A 153 0.95 -16.49 5.46
N GLU A 154 0.59 -17.39 4.54
CA GLU A 154 1.05 -17.39 3.14
C GLU A 154 0.54 -16.19 2.32
N ASP A 155 -0.48 -15.48 2.79
CA ASP A 155 -0.97 -14.26 2.16
C ASP A 155 -0.19 -13.01 2.61
N LEU A 156 0.71 -13.12 3.60
CA LEU A 156 1.47 -11.98 4.12
C LEU A 156 2.56 -11.56 3.12
N LEU A 157 2.26 -10.49 2.38
CA LEU A 157 3.21 -9.81 1.51
C LEU A 157 4.23 -9.01 2.34
N TYR A 158 5.49 -9.00 1.92
CA TYR A 158 6.60 -8.24 2.49
C TYR A 158 6.87 -8.53 3.98
N TYR A 159 6.51 -9.71 4.49
CA TYR A 159 6.55 -9.97 5.93
C TYR A 159 7.94 -9.73 6.53
N ASP A 160 8.98 -10.32 5.95
CA ASP A 160 10.34 -10.18 6.47
C ASP A 160 10.88 -8.75 6.27
N GLU A 161 10.64 -8.14 5.10
CA GLU A 161 11.04 -6.76 4.79
C GLU A 161 10.41 -5.76 5.78
N LEU A 162 9.13 -5.91 6.11
CA LEU A 162 8.42 -5.04 7.05
C LEU A 162 8.85 -5.26 8.50
N LYS A 163 9.24 -6.48 8.89
CA LYS A 163 9.84 -6.75 10.20
C LYS A 163 11.23 -6.14 10.34
N GLU A 164 11.99 -6.11 9.24
CA GLU A 164 13.29 -5.44 9.20
C GLU A 164 13.12 -3.92 9.30
N ILE A 165 12.13 -3.35 8.60
CA ILE A 165 11.76 -1.93 8.71
C ILE A 165 11.31 -1.57 10.13
N GLU A 166 10.45 -2.38 10.76
CA GLU A 166 10.04 -2.21 12.17
C GLU A 166 11.24 -2.17 13.13
N SER A 167 12.26 -2.97 12.87
CA SER A 167 13.45 -3.00 13.70
C SER A 167 14.37 -1.79 13.49
N ALA A 168 14.30 -1.15 12.32
CA ALA A 168 15.15 -0.03 11.92
C ALA A 168 14.50 1.36 12.08
N LEU A 169 13.17 1.45 12.03
CA LEU A 169 12.42 2.70 12.06
C LEU A 169 11.73 2.89 13.43
N PRO A 170 12.21 3.79 14.29
CA PRO A 170 11.62 4.00 15.62
C PRO A 170 10.15 4.39 15.55
N ASN A 171 9.32 3.90 16.47
CA ASN A 171 7.86 4.17 16.53
C ASN A 171 7.06 3.69 15.30
N PHE A 172 7.66 2.91 14.40
CA PHE A 172 6.92 2.14 13.42
C PHE A 172 6.54 0.77 14.01
N HIS A 173 5.30 0.36 13.81
CA HIS A 173 4.75 -0.89 14.32
C HIS A 173 4.06 -1.64 13.18
N TYR A 174 4.56 -2.82 12.83
CA TYR A 174 3.95 -3.70 11.83
C TYR A 174 3.11 -4.77 12.52
N ILE A 175 1.79 -4.71 12.34
CA ILE A 175 0.82 -5.55 13.03
C ILE A 175 -0.04 -6.29 12.00
N PRO A 176 0.47 -7.40 11.43
CA PRO A 176 -0.35 -8.29 10.63
C PRO A 176 -1.40 -9.02 11.49
N THR A 177 -2.54 -9.33 10.88
CA THR A 177 -3.60 -10.13 11.50
C THR A 177 -4.21 -11.12 10.54
N LEU A 178 -4.45 -12.34 11.03
CA LEU A 178 -4.96 -13.45 10.24
C LEU A 178 -6.40 -13.78 10.62
N SER A 179 -7.30 -13.75 9.65
CA SER A 179 -8.74 -13.98 9.87
C SER A 179 -9.16 -15.45 9.82
N ARG A 180 -8.33 -16.35 9.25
CA ARG A 180 -8.65 -17.77 9.04
C ARG A 180 -7.61 -18.75 9.58
N GLN A 181 -6.57 -18.26 10.26
CA GLN A 181 -5.49 -19.06 10.81
C GLN A 181 -5.07 -18.55 12.19
N GLN A 182 -4.92 -19.46 13.14
CA GLN A 182 -4.24 -19.17 14.41
C GLN A 182 -2.73 -19.20 14.21
N TRP A 183 -2.02 -18.26 14.82
CA TRP A 183 -0.58 -18.10 14.68
C TRP A 183 -0.02 -17.30 15.86
N GLU A 184 1.29 -17.03 15.86
CA GLU A 184 1.99 -16.34 16.93
C GLU A 184 1.59 -14.86 17.12
N GLY A 185 1.00 -14.24 16.10
CA GLY A 185 0.58 -12.84 16.13
C GLY A 185 -0.92 -12.62 16.36
N LYS A 186 -1.44 -11.47 15.90
CA LYS A 186 -2.85 -11.08 16.09
C LYS A 186 -3.78 -11.90 15.18
N SER A 187 -4.94 -12.29 15.70
CA SER A 187 -5.95 -13.04 14.94
C SER A 187 -7.25 -12.25 14.83
N GLY A 188 -7.90 -12.32 13.68
CA GLY A 188 -9.13 -11.59 13.37
C GLY A 188 -8.96 -10.51 12.31
N TYR A 189 -9.89 -9.54 12.30
CA TYR A 189 -9.94 -8.45 11.33
C TYR A 189 -9.24 -7.19 11.84
N VAL A 190 -8.67 -6.41 10.91
CA VAL A 190 -7.91 -5.18 11.20
C VAL A 190 -8.67 -4.14 12.02
N HIS A 191 -10.00 -4.12 11.92
CA HIS A 191 -10.84 -3.10 12.54
C HIS A 191 -10.69 -3.02 14.06
N LYS A 192 -10.62 -4.18 14.71
CA LYS A 192 -10.47 -4.23 16.17
C LYS A 192 -9.13 -3.71 16.64
N LEU A 193 -8.09 -3.84 15.83
CA LEU A 193 -6.72 -3.50 16.23
C LEU A 193 -6.54 -2.00 16.46
N TYR A 194 -6.95 -1.16 15.50
CA TYR A 194 -6.85 0.30 15.73
C TYR A 194 -7.81 0.77 16.82
N GLU A 195 -8.98 0.14 16.97
CA GLU A 195 -9.92 0.45 18.07
C GLU A 195 -9.29 0.16 19.44
N GLU A 196 -8.57 -0.96 19.57
CA GLU A 196 -7.84 -1.34 20.79
C GLU A 196 -6.66 -0.40 21.06
N ILE A 197 -5.80 -0.17 20.06
CA ILE A 197 -4.63 0.73 20.20
C ILE A 197 -5.06 2.14 20.64
N LEU A 198 -6.12 2.68 20.05
CA LEU A 198 -6.62 4.01 20.37
C LEU A 198 -7.31 4.09 21.73
N LYS A 199 -7.82 2.97 22.27
CA LYS A 199 -8.36 2.90 23.63
C LYS A 199 -7.26 2.80 24.67
N ASP A 200 -6.28 1.92 24.43
CA ASP A 200 -5.18 1.65 25.36
C ASP A 200 -4.18 2.82 25.44
N GLY A 201 -4.13 3.68 24.41
CA GLY A 201 -3.33 4.90 24.39
C GLY A 201 -3.89 6.09 25.17
N LEU A 202 -5.09 5.97 25.76
CA LEU A 202 -5.66 7.02 26.61
C LEU A 202 -5.15 6.86 28.05
N PRO A 203 -4.64 7.92 28.71
CA PRO A 203 -4.33 7.87 30.14
C PRO A 203 -5.57 7.46 30.95
N ASP A 204 -5.39 6.65 32.00
CA ASP A 204 -6.45 6.33 32.96
C ASP A 204 -7.09 7.63 33.49
N GLY A 205 -8.39 7.81 33.26
CA GLY A 205 -9.14 9.00 33.68
C GLY A 205 -9.07 10.19 32.73
N ALA A 206 -8.50 10.06 31.53
CA ALA A 206 -8.63 11.07 30.49
C ALA A 206 -10.12 11.27 30.14
N ASN A 207 -10.58 12.53 30.17
CA ASN A 207 -11.91 12.86 29.68
C ASN A 207 -11.99 12.45 28.21
N VAL A 208 -13.08 11.74 27.86
CA VAL A 208 -13.45 11.26 26.52
C VAL A 208 -13.66 12.39 25.49
N ALA A 209 -13.25 13.62 25.82
CA ALA A 209 -13.48 14.83 25.05
C ALA A 209 -12.31 15.20 24.12
N GLU A 210 -11.10 14.68 24.33
CA GLU A 210 -9.95 14.91 23.43
C GLU A 210 -9.61 13.61 22.69
N ILE A 211 -10.18 13.48 21.49
CA ILE A 211 -9.85 12.39 20.56
C ILE A 211 -8.35 12.45 20.27
N HIS A 212 -7.65 11.33 20.48
CA HIS A 212 -6.22 11.21 20.17
C HIS A 212 -5.97 11.64 18.71
N PRO A 213 -5.13 12.65 18.43
CA PRO A 213 -4.90 13.09 17.05
C PRO A 213 -4.31 11.97 16.19
N ALA A 214 -5.04 11.57 15.14
CA ALA A 214 -4.61 10.51 14.24
C ALA A 214 -5.06 10.73 12.79
N HIS A 215 -4.29 10.17 11.86
CA HIS A 215 -4.63 10.00 10.46
C HIS A 215 -4.81 8.52 10.12
N PHE A 216 -5.82 8.20 9.30
CA PHE A 216 -6.14 6.85 8.87
C PHE A 216 -6.01 6.77 7.36
N TYR A 217 -5.11 5.94 6.88
CA TYR A 217 -4.92 5.64 5.47
C TYR A 217 -5.48 4.25 5.20
N LEU A 218 -6.47 4.16 4.31
CA LEU A 218 -7.20 2.92 4.03
C LEU A 218 -6.95 2.46 2.60
N CYS A 219 -6.51 1.21 2.42
CA CYS A 219 -6.20 0.70 1.09
C CYS A 219 -6.41 -0.82 0.97
N GLY A 220 -7.21 -1.28 0.02
CA GLY A 220 -7.51 -2.71 -0.15
C GLY A 220 -8.98 -3.00 -0.47
N TRP A 221 -9.51 -4.10 0.07
CA TRP A 221 -10.85 -4.60 -0.26
C TRP A 221 -11.94 -3.60 0.13
N LYS A 222 -12.89 -3.35 -0.79
CA LYS A 222 -13.97 -2.37 -0.62
C LYS A 222 -14.74 -2.51 0.69
N ASN A 223 -15.12 -3.74 1.07
CA ASN A 223 -15.86 -3.98 2.32
C ASN A 223 -15.05 -3.62 3.56
N MET A 224 -13.74 -3.89 3.56
CA MET A 224 -12.86 -3.51 4.67
C MET A 224 -12.81 -1.99 4.81
N ILE A 225 -12.67 -1.27 3.69
CA ILE A 225 -12.62 0.19 3.67
C ILE A 225 -13.95 0.80 4.11
N ASP A 226 -15.07 0.33 3.57
CA ASP A 226 -16.39 0.85 3.91
C ASP A 226 -16.70 0.68 5.40
N GLU A 227 -16.39 -0.50 5.97
CA GLU A 227 -16.55 -0.76 7.40
C GLU A 227 -15.59 0.09 8.25
N ALA A 228 -14.33 0.25 7.82
CA ALA A 228 -13.36 1.08 8.53
C ALA A 228 -13.80 2.54 8.61
N ARG A 229 -14.33 3.10 7.53
CA ARG A 229 -14.86 4.47 7.52
C ARG A 229 -16.01 4.66 8.51
N GLN A 230 -16.93 3.69 8.59
CA GLN A 230 -18.05 3.74 9.52
C GLN A 230 -17.58 3.68 10.97
N ARG A 231 -16.66 2.77 11.28
CA ARG A 231 -16.09 2.59 12.63
C ARG A 231 -15.26 3.80 13.08
N ILE A 232 -14.36 4.30 12.22
CA ILE A 232 -13.55 5.49 12.51
C ILE A 232 -14.45 6.72 12.76
N ALA A 233 -15.51 6.90 11.97
CA ALA A 233 -16.47 7.96 12.21
C ALA A 233 -17.25 7.77 13.52
N ALA A 234 -17.61 6.53 13.88
CA ALA A 234 -18.26 6.22 15.16
C ALA A 234 -17.34 6.46 16.37
N MET A 235 -16.02 6.41 16.19
CA MET A 235 -15.02 6.83 17.19
C MET A 235 -14.86 8.36 17.29
N GLY A 236 -15.59 9.14 16.49
CA GLY A 236 -15.61 10.60 16.55
C GLY A 236 -14.61 11.31 15.64
N TYR A 237 -13.82 10.58 14.83
CA TYR A 237 -12.85 11.20 13.93
C TYR A 237 -13.53 11.91 12.74
N ASP A 238 -13.00 13.08 12.39
CA ASP A 238 -13.45 13.83 11.22
C ASP A 238 -13.08 13.12 9.91
N LYS A 239 -13.90 13.33 8.88
CA LYS A 239 -13.64 12.76 7.54
C LYS A 239 -12.29 13.17 6.96
N LYS A 240 -11.76 14.35 7.30
CA LYS A 240 -10.44 14.83 6.86
C LYS A 240 -9.27 14.04 7.46
N SER A 241 -9.50 13.31 8.55
CA SER A 241 -8.51 12.40 9.12
C SER A 241 -8.43 11.07 8.35
N VAL A 242 -9.40 10.78 7.46
CA VAL A 242 -9.47 9.53 6.70
C VAL A 242 -9.09 9.77 5.24
N HIS A 243 -8.01 9.12 4.82
CA HIS A 243 -7.51 9.09 3.46
C HIS A 243 -7.74 7.68 2.91
N LEU A 244 -8.20 7.55 1.67
CA LEU A 244 -8.41 6.23 1.09
C LEU A 244 -8.10 6.18 -0.40
N GLU A 245 -7.68 5.00 -0.84
CA GLU A 245 -7.57 4.65 -2.25
C GLU A 245 -8.27 3.31 -2.48
N LEU A 246 -9.12 3.28 -3.51
CA LEU A 246 -9.87 2.09 -3.90
C LEU A 246 -9.22 1.50 -5.16
N TYR A 247 -8.72 0.28 -5.05
CA TYR A 247 -8.33 -0.51 -6.23
C TYR A 247 -9.50 -1.42 -6.60
N GLY A 248 -9.98 -1.28 -7.84
CA GLY A 248 -11.07 -2.04 -8.43
C GLY A 248 -10.77 -2.37 -9.87
#